data_AF-A0A3G1S922-F1
#
_entry.id   AF-A0A3G1S922-F1
#
_cell.length_a   1.000
_cell.length_b   1.000
_cell.length_c   1.000
_cell.angle_alpha   90.00
_cell.angle_beta   90.00
_cell.angle_gamma   90.00
#
_symmetry.space_group_name_H-M   'P 1'
#
loop_
_entity.id
_entity.type
_entity.pdbx_description
1 polymer ?
#
loop_
_entity_poly.entity_id
_entity_poly.type
_entity_poly.pdbx_seq_one_letter_code
_entity_poly.pdbx_strand_id
1 'polypeptide(L)'
;VELVTELLWQHAISHLQKTNNEILLPIDIRSIVGGASIEVIKTRLERKLLNTPVVAFEDSVNRVYRIMPTPAFDRQIGAAVLPMSLATENRSMATQPLNGNELISQDIICQVKAPKVPRPPNAFILYRQHHHPVIKAAHPEYHNNDICELA
;
A
#
# COMPACT_ATOMS: atom_id res chain seq x y z
N VAL A 1 1.60 18.43 31.72
CA VAL A 1 1.91 17.94 30.35
C VAL A 1 2.23 16.44 30.36
N GLU A 2 3.06 15.98 31.28
CA GLU A 2 3.52 14.58 31.36
C GLU A 2 2.40 13.53 31.45
N LEU A 3 1.35 13.79 32.24
CA LEU A 3 0.21 12.87 32.39
C LEU A 3 -0.55 12.64 31.07
N VAL A 4 -0.75 13.71 30.29
CA VAL A 4 -1.48 13.64 29.01
C VAL A 4 -0.66 12.84 28.01
N THR A 5 0.64 13.09 27.93
CA THR A 5 1.56 12.34 27.08
C THR A 5 1.60 10.86 27.44
N GLU A 6 1.57 10.53 28.73
CA GLU A 6 1.54 9.13 29.18
C GLU A 6 0.23 8.44 28.82
N LEU A 7 -0.92 9.09 29.03
CA LEU A 7 -2.22 8.55 28.61
C LEU A 7 -2.28 8.30 27.09
N LEU A 8 -1.77 9.25 26.30
CA LEU A 8 -1.71 9.13 24.85
C LEU A 8 -0.84 7.95 24.42
N TRP A 9 0.28 7.75 25.11
CA TRP A 9 1.20 6.63 24.89
C TRP A 9 0.58 5.27 25.24
N GLN A 10 -0.07 5.14 26.41
CA GLN A 10 -0.73 3.90 26.81
C GLN A 10 -1.85 3.51 25.86
N HIS A 11 -2.64 4.50 25.41
CA HIS A 11 -3.66 4.30 24.41
C HIS A 11 -3.04 3.83 23.08
N ALA A 12 -1.99 4.53 22.61
CA ALA A 12 -1.30 4.18 21.36
C ALA A 12 -0.75 2.74 21.36
N ILE A 13 -0.08 2.30 22.43
CA ILE A 13 0.46 0.93 22.54
C ILE A 13 -0.67 -0.11 22.44
N SER A 14 -1.80 0.15 23.09
CA SER A 14 -2.95 -0.77 23.08
C SER A 14 -3.51 -1.00 21.67
N HIS A 15 -3.36 -0.02 20.78
CA HIS A 15 -3.88 -0.05 19.42
C HIS A 15 -2.84 -0.35 18.34
N LEU A 16 -1.55 -0.38 18.70
CA LEU A 16 -0.42 -0.48 17.76
C LEU A 16 -0.48 -1.73 16.84
N GLN A 17 -0.94 -2.86 17.38
CA GLN A 17 -1.12 -4.11 16.62
C GLN A 17 -2.25 -4.02 15.59
N LYS A 18 -3.25 -3.18 15.83
CA LYS A 18 -4.39 -2.98 14.92
C LYS A 18 -4.10 -1.94 13.84
N THR A 19 -3.16 -1.04 14.10
CA THR A 19 -2.83 0.11 13.24
C THR A 19 -1.49 -0.07 12.50
N ASN A 20 -1.03 -1.30 12.29
CA ASN A 20 0.23 -1.59 11.57
C ASN A 20 1.45 -0.81 12.10
N ASN A 21 1.58 -0.67 13.42
CA ASN A 21 2.63 0.10 14.07
C ASN A 21 2.58 1.62 13.82
N GLU A 22 1.43 2.15 13.41
CA GLU A 22 1.20 3.59 13.26
C GLU A 22 0.43 4.16 14.45
N ILE A 23 0.80 5.36 14.90
CA ILE A 23 0.05 6.14 15.87
C ILE A 23 -0.61 7.30 15.14
N LEU A 24 -1.94 7.39 15.26
CA LEU A 24 -2.76 8.44 14.66
C LEU A 24 -3.32 9.32 15.77
N LEU A 25 -3.00 10.61 15.73
CA LEU A 25 -3.51 11.59 16.68
C LEU A 25 -4.31 12.67 15.94
N PRO A 26 -5.36 13.27 16.51
CA PRO A 26 -6.03 14.42 15.90
C PRO A 26 -5.05 15.59 15.71
N ILE A 27 -5.18 16.34 14.61
CA ILE A 27 -4.29 17.47 14.28
C ILE A 27 -4.17 18.53 15.39
N ASP A 28 -5.26 18.76 16.13
CA ASP A 28 -5.33 19.77 17.20
C ASP A 28 -4.49 19.39 18.43
N ILE A 29 -4.05 18.13 18.54
CA ILE A 29 -3.26 17.64 19.68
C ILE A 29 -1.95 18.41 19.85
N ARG A 30 -1.38 18.92 18.75
CA ARG A 30 -0.13 19.67 18.78
C ARG A 30 -0.28 21.00 19.53
N SER A 31 -1.47 21.60 19.46
CA SER A 31 -1.80 22.82 20.23
C SER A 31 -1.98 22.51 21.72
N ILE A 32 -2.54 21.35 22.06
CA ILE A 32 -2.88 20.97 23.44
C ILE A 32 -1.68 20.44 24.22
N VAL A 33 -0.89 19.54 23.61
CA VAL A 33 0.17 18.77 24.29
C VAL A 33 1.57 19.32 23.99
N GLY A 34 1.69 20.16 22.95
CA GLY A 34 2.94 20.76 22.49
C GLY A 34 3.82 19.81 21.66
N GLY A 35 4.72 20.38 20.86
CA GLY A 35 5.62 19.61 19.99
C GLY A 35 6.60 18.71 20.74
N ALA A 36 7.06 19.10 21.93
CA ALA A 36 7.99 18.31 22.73
C ALA A 36 7.44 16.93 23.11
N SER A 37 6.14 16.85 23.39
CA SER A 37 5.47 15.60 23.76
C SER A 37 5.36 14.64 22.59
N ILE A 38 5.20 15.16 21.37
CA ILE A 38 5.18 14.37 20.13
C ILE A 38 6.55 13.75 19.90
N GLU A 39 7.64 14.51 20.10
CA GLU A 39 9.00 13.98 20.00
C GLU A 39 9.26 12.89 21.04
N VAL A 40 8.77 13.05 22.27
CA VAL A 40 8.86 11.99 23.31
C VAL A 40 8.15 10.71 22.86
N ILE A 41 6.94 10.83 22.29
CA ILE A 41 6.18 9.67 21.78
C ILE A 41 6.92 9.02 20.60
N LYS A 42 7.48 9.83 19.70
CA LYS A 42 8.29 9.37 18.56
C LYS A 42 9.50 8.57 19.02
N THR A 43 10.34 9.12 19.90
CA THR A 43 11.52 8.43 20.44
C THR A 43 11.14 7.15 21.19
N ARG A 44 10.02 7.17 21.93
CA ARG A 44 9.51 5.97 22.60
C ARG A 44 9.09 4.88 21.61
N LEU A 45 8.47 5.27 20.49
CA LEU A 45 8.07 4.34 19.42
C LEU A 45 9.29 3.74 18.71
N GLU A 46 10.31 4.55 18.38
CA GLU A 46 11.57 4.09 17.78
C GLU A 46 12.22 2.99 18.64
N ARG A 47 12.32 3.24 19.96
CA ARG A 47 12.87 2.27 20.91
C ARG A 47 12.01 1.00 21.01
N LYS A 48 10.68 1.12 20.93
CA LYS A 48 9.77 -0.03 21.00
C LYS A 48 9.88 -0.92 19.76
N LEU A 49 10.18 -0.33 18.59
CA LEU A 49 10.31 -1.00 17.30
C LEU A 49 11.76 -1.34 16.94
N LEU A 50 12.59 -1.66 17.95
CA LEU A 50 13.99 -2.11 17.75
C LEU A 50 14.87 -1.12 16.95
N ASN A 51 14.75 0.18 17.20
CA ASN A 51 15.48 1.24 16.51
C ASN A 51 15.15 1.39 15.02
N THR A 52 13.95 0.98 14.62
CA THR A 52 13.42 1.36 13.30
C THR A 52 13.24 2.88 13.28
N PRO A 53 13.75 3.60 12.26
CA PRO A 53 13.56 5.04 12.17
C PRO A 53 12.06 5.35 12.08
N VAL A 54 11.60 6.35 12.84
CA VAL A 54 10.19 6.76 12.86
C VAL A 54 10.10 8.19 12.34
N VAL A 55 9.07 8.44 11.55
CA VAL A 55 8.70 9.78 11.06
C VAL A 55 7.42 10.24 11.74
N ALA A 56 7.36 11.54 11.99
CA ALA A 56 6.24 12.21 12.62
C ALA A 56 5.87 13.42 11.76
N PHE A 57 4.69 13.41 11.14
CA PHE A 57 4.26 14.47 10.23
C PHE A 57 2.76 14.69 10.26
N GLU A 58 2.34 15.85 9.75
CA GLU A 58 0.94 16.24 9.63
C GLU A 58 0.34 15.73 8.32
N ASP A 59 -0.78 15.02 8.42
CA ASP A 59 -1.61 14.60 7.30
C ASP A 59 -2.83 15.53 7.22
N SER A 60 -2.73 16.53 6.35
CA SER A 60 -3.78 17.56 6.17
C SER A 60 -5.06 16.99 5.56
N VAL A 61 -4.97 15.90 4.79
CA VAL A 61 -6.12 15.26 4.13
C VAL A 61 -6.97 14.54 5.17
N ASN A 62 -6.31 13.76 6.03
CA ASN A 62 -6.98 12.99 7.07
C ASN A 62 -7.17 13.77 8.38
N ARG A 63 -6.68 15.01 8.45
CA ARG A 63 -6.68 15.88 9.65
C ARG A 63 -6.10 15.19 10.89
N VAL A 64 -5.05 14.40 10.69
CA VAL A 64 -4.36 13.66 11.74
C VAL A 64 -2.87 13.94 11.72
N TYR A 65 -2.25 13.86 12.88
CA TYR A 65 -0.83 13.81 13.06
C TYR A 65 -0.40 12.33 13.10
N ARG A 66 0.43 11.93 12.16
CA ARG A 66 0.85 10.53 11.98
C ARG A 66 2.27 10.35 12.52
N ILE A 67 2.44 9.32 13.34
CA ILE A 67 3.76 8.87 13.83
C ILE A 67 3.89 7.40 13.43
N MET A 68 4.83 7.10 12.55
CA MET A 68 4.97 5.76 11.97
C MET A 68 6.42 5.43 11.64
N PRO A 69 6.79 4.15 11.54
CA PRO A 69 8.07 3.75 10.96
C PRO A 69 8.26 4.42 9.61
N THR A 70 9.48 4.87 9.31
CA THR A 70 9.83 5.34 7.97
C THR A 70 9.48 4.23 7.00
N PRO A 71 8.50 4.43 6.09
CA PRO A 71 8.20 3.44 5.09
C PRO A 71 9.49 3.19 4.33
N ALA A 72 9.95 1.94 4.30
CA ALA A 72 11.09 1.59 3.48
C ALA A 72 10.72 2.00 2.05
N PHE A 73 11.44 2.99 1.51
CA PHE A 73 11.43 3.23 0.08
C PHE A 73 12.06 1.99 -0.54
N ASP A 74 11.21 1.01 -0.88
CA ASP A 74 11.62 -0.03 -1.78
C ASP A 74 12.04 0.68 -3.06
N ARG A 75 13.32 0.55 -3.43
CA ARG A 75 13.94 1.26 -4.55
C ARG A 75 13.32 0.89 -5.92
N GLN A 76 12.20 0.17 -5.95
CA GLN A 76 11.50 -0.27 -7.15
C GLN A 76 10.48 0.75 -7.70
N ILE A 77 10.24 1.87 -7.03
CA ILE A 77 9.37 2.93 -7.57
C ILE A 77 10.24 3.99 -8.24
N GLY A 78 10.34 3.85 -9.58
CA GLY A 78 10.75 4.85 -10.57
C GLY A 78 11.56 6.04 -10.07
N ALA A 79 12.89 5.88 -10.03
CA ALA A 79 13.86 6.95 -9.82
C ALA A 79 13.82 7.99 -10.96
N ALA A 80 12.91 8.95 -10.87
CA ALA A 80 13.04 10.22 -11.58
C ALA A 80 13.45 11.27 -10.55
N VAL A 81 14.76 11.34 -10.29
CA VAL A 81 15.58 12.47 -9.81
C VAL A 81 16.76 11.87 -9.03
N LEU A 82 17.79 11.44 -9.76
CA LEU A 82 19.18 11.48 -9.27
C LEU A 82 20.08 11.96 -10.42
N PRO A 83 21.07 12.82 -10.15
CA PRO A 83 21.96 13.38 -11.16
C PRO A 83 22.87 12.32 -11.80
N MET A 84 23.08 12.47 -13.10
CA MET A 84 23.91 11.67 -13.99
C MET A 84 25.28 11.35 -13.38
N SER A 85 25.58 10.08 -13.14
CA SER A 85 26.95 9.60 -12.94
C SER A 85 27.13 8.28 -13.70
N LEU A 86 28.23 8.22 -14.46
CA LEU A 86 28.57 7.22 -15.46
C LEU A 86 28.85 5.86 -14.80
N ALA A 87 28.18 4.80 -15.24
CA ALA A 87 28.65 3.43 -15.04
C ALA A 87 28.25 2.55 -16.24
N THR A 88 29.28 2.18 -16.98
CA THR A 88 29.30 1.31 -18.15
C THR A 88 29.01 -0.14 -17.77
N GLU A 89 28.18 -0.82 -18.58
CA GLU A 89 28.10 -2.30 -18.78
C GLU A 89 27.63 -3.19 -17.57
N ASN A 90 26.86 -4.28 -17.68
CA ASN A 90 26.45 -5.17 -18.77
C ASN A 90 25.09 -5.85 -18.45
N ARG A 91 24.35 -6.19 -19.52
CA ARG A 91 23.04 -6.88 -19.60
C ARG A 91 23.08 -8.30 -19.00
N SER A 92 22.02 -8.73 -18.31
CA SER A 92 21.46 -10.10 -18.42
C SER A 92 20.05 -10.20 -17.82
N MET A 93 19.13 -10.73 -18.65
CA MET A 93 17.75 -11.06 -18.35
C MET A 93 17.68 -12.37 -17.55
N ALA A 94 16.79 -12.47 -16.57
CA ALA A 94 16.32 -13.76 -16.04
C ALA A 94 14.89 -13.61 -15.51
N THR A 95 13.92 -13.92 -16.37
CA THR A 95 12.54 -14.18 -16.01
C THR A 95 12.48 -15.61 -15.46
N GLN A 96 12.12 -15.79 -14.19
CA GLN A 96 11.77 -17.12 -13.65
C GLN A 96 10.28 -17.17 -13.32
N PRO A 97 9.49 -18.05 -13.97
CA PRO A 97 8.15 -18.38 -13.50
C PRO A 97 8.23 -19.55 -12.52
N LEU A 98 7.79 -19.33 -11.27
CA LEU A 98 7.61 -20.41 -10.31
C LEU A 98 6.21 -21.02 -10.50
N ASN A 99 6.18 -22.21 -11.10
CA ASN A 99 5.05 -23.12 -11.07
C ASN A 99 4.80 -23.61 -9.65
N GLY A 100 3.61 -23.36 -9.11
CA GLY A 100 3.13 -23.93 -7.85
C GLY A 100 1.80 -24.63 -8.07
N ASN A 101 1.86 -25.91 -8.45
CA ASN A 101 0.76 -26.85 -8.29
C ASN A 101 0.78 -27.32 -6.84
N GLU A 102 -0.21 -26.94 -6.02
CA GLU A 102 -0.53 -27.67 -4.80
C GLU A 102 -2.00 -28.04 -4.74
N LEU A 103 -2.21 -29.33 -4.54
CA LEU A 103 -3.47 -30.04 -4.46
C LEU A 103 -4.30 -29.58 -3.25
N ILE A 104 -5.57 -29.27 -3.54
CA ILE A 104 -6.76 -29.89 -2.96
C ILE A 104 -6.60 -30.39 -1.51
N SER A 105 -6.95 -29.54 -0.55
CA SER A 105 -7.50 -29.99 0.73
C SER A 105 -8.92 -29.44 0.87
N GLN A 106 -9.85 -30.38 0.76
CA GLN A 106 -11.28 -30.22 0.80
C GLN A 106 -11.73 -30.07 2.25
N ASP A 107 -11.79 -28.83 2.75
CA ASP A 107 -12.54 -28.52 3.97
C ASP A 107 -13.76 -27.66 3.64
N ILE A 108 -14.92 -28.29 3.80
CA ILE A 108 -16.24 -27.69 3.68
C ILE A 108 -16.41 -26.70 4.82
N ILE A 109 -16.11 -25.43 4.56
CA ILE A 109 -16.53 -24.31 5.41
C ILE A 109 -17.44 -23.44 4.55
N CYS A 110 -18.73 -23.44 4.88
CA CYS A 110 -19.70 -22.46 4.40
C CYS A 110 -19.32 -21.07 4.93
N GLN A 111 -18.28 -20.46 4.33
CA GLN A 111 -17.99 -19.05 4.51
C GLN A 111 -18.96 -18.28 3.63
N VAL A 112 -19.85 -17.50 4.25
CA VAL A 112 -20.51 -16.38 3.58
C VAL A 112 -19.41 -15.45 3.11
N LYS A 113 -18.96 -15.64 1.87
CA LYS A 113 -17.88 -14.85 1.27
C LYS A 113 -18.34 -13.40 1.25
N ALA A 114 -17.62 -12.53 1.94
CA ALA A 114 -17.79 -11.09 1.81
C ALA A 114 -17.78 -10.72 0.31
N PRO A 115 -18.60 -9.75 -0.13
CA PRO A 115 -18.68 -9.40 -1.55
C PRO A 115 -17.30 -9.04 -2.06
N LYS A 116 -16.79 -9.82 -3.02
CA LYS A 116 -15.47 -9.59 -3.61
C LYS A 116 -15.51 -8.29 -4.39
N VAL A 117 -14.78 -7.28 -3.90
CA VAL A 117 -14.60 -6.03 -4.63
C VAL A 117 -13.90 -6.35 -5.96
N PRO A 118 -14.50 -6.03 -7.13
CA PRO A 118 -13.88 -6.31 -8.41
C PRO A 118 -12.67 -5.38 -8.60
N ARG A 119 -11.68 -5.88 -9.35
CA ARG A 119 -10.50 -5.07 -9.70
C ARG A 119 -10.93 -3.92 -10.64
N PRO A 120 -10.33 -2.74 -10.53
CA PRO A 120 -10.55 -1.68 -11.51
C PRO A 120 -10.09 -2.14 -12.91
N PRO A 121 -10.74 -1.67 -13.99
CA PRO A 121 -10.37 -2.03 -15.35
C PRO A 121 -9.00 -1.47 -15.71
N ASN A 122 -8.16 -2.28 -16.34
CA ASN A 122 -6.90 -1.81 -16.92
C ASN A 122 -7.14 -1.09 -18.26
N ALA A 123 -6.10 -0.50 -18.84
CA ALA A 123 -6.21 0.26 -20.09
C ALA A 123 -6.73 -0.58 -21.28
N PHE A 124 -6.33 -1.85 -21.40
CA PHE A 124 -6.83 -2.75 -22.43
C PHE A 124 -8.33 -3.04 -22.27
N ILE A 125 -8.80 -3.23 -21.03
CA ILE A 125 -10.23 -3.38 -20.74
C ILE A 125 -11.01 -2.11 -21.15
N LEU A 126 -10.46 -0.92 -20.94
CA LEU A 126 -11.09 0.33 -21.36
C LEU A 126 -11.15 0.47 -22.89
N TYR A 127 -10.06 0.16 -23.59
CA TYR A 127 -10.01 0.22 -25.05
C TYR A 127 -11.02 -0.74 -25.70
N ARG A 128 -11.03 -2.00 -25.26
CA ARG A 128 -11.88 -3.03 -25.86
C ARG A 128 -13.37 -2.82 -25.59
N GLN A 129 -13.76 -2.06 -24.56
CA GLN A 129 -15.17 -1.73 -24.27
C GLN A 129 -15.86 -1.05 -25.47
N HIS A 130 -15.14 -0.22 -26.21
CA HIS A 130 -15.68 0.49 -27.37
C HIS A 130 -15.49 -0.28 -28.69
N HIS A 131 -14.37 -0.99 -28.84
CA HIS A 131 -13.99 -1.63 -30.11
C HIS A 131 -14.57 -3.05 -30.27
N HIS A 132 -14.68 -3.81 -29.17
CA HIS A 132 -15.19 -5.18 -29.22
C HIS A 132 -16.64 -5.26 -29.73
N PRO A 133 -17.60 -4.40 -29.32
CA PRO A 133 -18.96 -4.41 -29.87
C PRO A 133 -18.99 -4.14 -31.38
N VAL A 134 -18.11 -3.29 -31.89
CA VAL A 134 -18.03 -2.95 -33.32
C VAL A 134 -17.57 -4.17 -34.12
N ILE A 135 -16.50 -4.84 -33.67
CA ILE A 135 -15.99 -6.05 -34.32
C ILE A 135 -17.02 -7.18 -34.24
N LYS A 136 -17.68 -7.36 -33.08
CA LYS A 136 -18.71 -8.40 -32.90
C LYS A 136 -19.97 -8.16 -33.73
N ALA A 137 -20.32 -6.91 -34.00
CA ALA A 137 -21.44 -6.57 -34.88
C ALA A 137 -21.12 -6.79 -36.36
N ALA A 138 -19.89 -6.50 -36.78
CA ALA A 138 -19.41 -6.77 -38.14
C ALA A 138 -19.20 -8.26 -38.41
N HIS A 139 -18.73 -9.00 -37.40
CA HIS A 139 -18.41 -10.42 -37.46
C HIS A 139 -19.06 -11.19 -36.30
N PRO A 140 -20.36 -11.51 -36.40
CA PRO A 140 -21.08 -12.26 -35.37
C PRO A 140 -20.49 -13.64 -35.09
N GLU A 141 -19.80 -14.24 -36.07
CA GLU A 141 -19.15 -15.54 -36.00
C GLU A 141 -17.90 -15.57 -35.12
N TYR A 142 -17.22 -14.43 -34.90
CA TYR A 142 -15.97 -14.40 -34.14
C TYR A 142 -16.18 -14.62 -32.64
N HIS A 143 -15.35 -15.47 -32.04
CA HIS A 143 -15.35 -15.71 -30.60
C HIS A 143 -14.57 -14.60 -29.89
N ASN A 144 -14.75 -14.45 -28.56
CA ASN A 144 -14.08 -13.40 -27.80
C ASN A 144 -12.55 -13.48 -27.92
N ASN A 145 -11.97 -14.68 -28.08
CA ASN A 145 -10.53 -14.83 -28.24
C ASN A 145 -10.06 -14.26 -29.58
N ASP A 146 -10.76 -14.61 -30.66
CA ASP A 146 -10.47 -14.11 -32.02
C ASP A 146 -10.57 -12.58 -32.07
N ILE A 147 -11.57 -12.00 -31.38
CA ILE A 147 -11.71 -10.53 -31.29
C ILE A 147 -10.58 -9.90 -30.47
N CYS A 148 -10.12 -10.55 -29.39
CA CYS A 148 -9.03 -10.03 -28.58
C CYS A 148 -7.68 -10.06 -29.31
N GLU A 149 -7.47 -10.97 -30.26
CA GLU A 149 -6.25 -11.00 -31.08
C GLU A 149 -6.23 -9.92 -32.17
N LEU A 150 -7.40 -9.48 -32.64
CA LEU A 150 -7.54 -8.45 -33.67
C LEU A 150 -7.51 -7.02 -33.13
N ALA A 151 -7.75 -6.83 -31.84
CA ALA A 151 -7.97 -5.52 -31.20
C ALA A 151 -6.71 -4.95 -30.55
#